data_AF-A0A238L7D4-F1
#
_entry.id   AF-A0A238L7D4-F1
#
_cell.length_a   1.000
_cell.length_b   1.000
_cell.length_c   1.000
_cell.angle_alpha   90.00
_cell.angle_beta   90.00
_cell.angle_gamma   90.00
#
_symmetry.space_group_name_H-M   'P 1'
#
loop_
_entity.id
_entity.type
_entity.pdbx_description
1 polymer ?
#
loop_
_entity_poly.entity_id
_entity_poly.type
_entity_poly.pdbx_seq_one_letter_code
_entity_poly.pdbx_strand_id
1 'polypeptide(L)'
;MQAGIQCLAADDKPKEALKLVQSFHHQFCGITVLDPACGSGNLLYDALEMMKRLEGEVTALMVDLGETKPLLIVDPYQFLKIELTPWAANVAELVLWVSYLQRHFRTHGTVLPSEPVLRDFKNITDAVLEWEEHSPRLDEHGAPVKPERDLNNRAAFRDN
;
A
#
# COMPACT_ATOMS: atom_id res chain seq x y z
N MET A 1 -9.94 -0.70 -20.04
CA MET A 1 -10.02 0.78 -19.89
C MET A 1 -9.45 1.52 -21.09
N GLN A 2 -8.16 1.34 -21.44
CA GLN A 2 -7.53 2.04 -22.57
C GLN A 2 -8.26 1.85 -23.91
N ALA A 3 -8.71 0.64 -24.24
CA ALA A 3 -9.46 0.38 -25.48
C ALA A 3 -10.79 1.17 -25.56
N GLY A 4 -11.53 1.29 -24.46
CA GLY A 4 -12.80 2.03 -24.43
C GLY A 4 -12.62 3.55 -24.55
N ILE A 5 -11.53 4.07 -23.97
CA ILE A 5 -11.18 5.50 -24.08
C ILE A 5 -10.71 5.84 -25.50
N GLN A 6 -9.93 4.95 -26.12
CA GLN A 6 -9.49 5.10 -27.50
C GLN A 6 -10.67 5.11 -28.48
N CYS A 7 -11.68 4.26 -28.28
CA CYS A 7 -12.90 4.29 -29.08
C CYS A 7 -13.68 5.60 -28.91
N LEU A 8 -13.89 6.06 -27.67
CA LEU A 8 -14.63 7.31 -27.40
C LEU A 8 -13.88 8.57 -27.87
N ALA A 9 -12.54 8.54 -27.85
CA ALA A 9 -11.71 9.58 -28.42
C ALA A 9 -11.74 9.57 -29.96
N ALA A 10 -11.77 8.37 -30.58
CA ALA A 10 -11.92 8.22 -32.03
C ALA A 10 -13.32 8.65 -32.53
N ASP A 11 -14.35 8.51 -31.70
CA ASP A 11 -15.73 8.94 -31.98
C ASP A 11 -15.96 10.45 -31.75
N ASP A 12 -14.91 11.25 -31.49
CA ASP A 12 -14.95 12.69 -31.20
C ASP A 12 -15.85 13.07 -30.01
N LYS A 13 -15.88 12.21 -28.98
CA LYS A 13 -16.65 12.42 -27.73
C LYS A 13 -15.73 12.60 -26.51
N PRO A 14 -14.90 13.66 -26.47
CA PRO A 14 -13.93 13.86 -25.40
C PRO A 14 -14.59 14.01 -24.02
N LYS A 15 -15.82 14.54 -23.95
CA LYS A 15 -16.58 14.67 -22.71
C LYS A 15 -17.04 13.34 -22.13
N GLU A 16 -17.39 12.37 -22.98
CA GLU A 16 -17.81 11.03 -22.53
C GLU A 16 -16.59 10.21 -22.09
N ALA A 17 -15.48 10.32 -22.84
CA ALA A 17 -14.19 9.75 -22.44
C ALA A 17 -13.74 10.30 -21.07
N LEU A 18 -13.79 11.61 -20.86
CA LEU A 18 -13.43 12.23 -19.59
C LEU A 18 -14.28 11.71 -18.43
N LYS A 19 -15.60 11.61 -18.60
CA LYS A 19 -16.51 11.06 -17.56
C LYS A 19 -16.16 9.62 -17.20
N LEU A 20 -15.79 8.81 -18.17
CA LEU A 20 -15.39 7.42 -17.93
C LEU A 20 -14.12 7.36 -17.09
N VAL A 21 -13.11 8.16 -17.42
CA VAL A 21 -11.84 8.22 -16.68
C VAL A 21 -12.05 8.79 -15.28
N GLN A 22 -12.85 9.84 -15.11
CA GLN A 22 -13.21 10.39 -13.80
C GLN A 22 -13.88 9.34 -12.91
N SER A 23 -14.82 8.57 -13.47
CA SER A 23 -15.53 7.52 -12.74
C SER A 23 -14.58 6.41 -12.30
N PHE A 24 -13.68 5.99 -13.19
CA PHE A 24 -12.62 5.04 -12.85
C PHE A 24 -11.69 5.59 -11.76
N HIS A 25 -11.21 6.82 -11.92
CA HIS A 25 -10.31 7.47 -10.98
C HIS A 25 -10.93 7.57 -9.58
N HIS A 26 -12.22 7.92 -9.49
CA HIS A 26 -12.94 7.97 -8.23
C HIS A 26 -13.01 6.60 -7.54
N GLN A 27 -13.31 5.53 -8.29
CA GLN A 27 -13.31 4.17 -7.75
C GLN A 27 -11.91 3.73 -7.32
N PHE A 28 -10.90 4.04 -8.14
CA PHE A 28 -9.51 3.69 -7.90
C PHE A 28 -8.97 4.34 -6.62
N CYS A 29 -9.22 5.64 -6.42
CA CYS A 29 -8.86 6.35 -5.19
C CYS A 29 -9.68 5.92 -3.96
N GLY A 30 -10.67 5.02 -4.11
CA GLY A 30 -11.41 4.41 -3.01
C GLY A 30 -10.93 3.02 -2.60
N ILE A 31 -9.99 2.42 -3.33
CA ILE A 31 -9.49 1.06 -3.06
C ILE A 31 -8.67 1.05 -1.77
N THR A 32 -8.90 0.06 -0.91
CA THR A 32 -8.03 -0.21 0.25
C THR A 32 -7.26 -1.51 0.03
N VAL A 33 -6.03 -1.56 0.54
CA VAL A 33 -5.13 -2.71 0.48
C VAL A 33 -4.86 -3.16 1.90
N LEU A 34 -5.14 -4.41 2.24
CA LEU A 34 -4.87 -4.99 3.56
C LEU A 34 -3.78 -6.06 3.45
N ASP A 35 -2.74 -5.92 4.27
CA ASP A 35 -1.75 -6.97 4.51
C ASP A 35 -1.86 -7.48 5.97
N PRO A 36 -2.37 -8.71 6.19
CA PRO A 36 -2.66 -9.23 7.53
C PRO A 36 -1.43 -9.74 8.30
N ALA A 37 -0.24 -9.75 7.70
CA ALA A 37 1.01 -10.13 8.36
C ALA A 37 2.18 -9.38 7.72
N CYS A 38 2.15 -8.05 7.83
CA CYS A 38 2.93 -7.20 6.94
C CYS A 38 4.44 -7.25 7.19
N GLY A 39 4.89 -7.71 8.36
CA GLY A 39 6.28 -7.66 8.76
C GLY A 39 6.81 -6.22 8.65
N SER A 40 7.87 -6.03 7.86
CA SER A 40 8.45 -4.70 7.58
C SER A 40 7.69 -3.86 6.55
N GLY A 41 6.60 -4.37 5.96
CA GLY A 41 5.73 -3.61 5.06
C GLY A 41 6.11 -3.62 3.58
N ASN A 42 6.90 -4.60 3.10
CA ASN A 42 7.37 -4.63 1.72
C ASN A 42 6.23 -4.75 0.70
N LEU A 43 5.22 -5.59 0.96
CA LEU A 43 4.09 -5.75 0.06
C LEU A 43 3.25 -4.47 -0.02
N LEU A 44 3.05 -3.81 1.12
CA LEU A 44 2.33 -2.53 1.18
C LEU A 44 3.11 -1.42 0.47
N TYR A 45 4.44 -1.43 0.56
CA TYR A 45 5.33 -0.57 -0.23
C TYR A 45 5.14 -0.78 -1.73
N ASP A 46 5.25 -2.03 -2.20
CA ASP A 46 5.12 -2.37 -3.62
C ASP A 46 3.73 -1.98 -4.15
N ALA A 47 2.69 -2.25 -3.36
CA ALA A 47 1.32 -1.89 -3.70
C ALA A 47 1.15 -0.36 -3.82
N LEU A 48 1.71 0.41 -2.89
CA LEU A 48 1.70 1.87 -2.94
C LEU A 48 2.42 2.39 -4.19
N GLU A 49 3.59 1.83 -4.52
CA GLU A 49 4.35 2.23 -5.69
C GLU A 49 3.55 1.97 -6.99
N MET A 50 2.95 0.80 -7.11
CA MET A 50 2.11 0.43 -8.26
C MET A 50 0.88 1.32 -8.37
N MET A 51 0.19 1.57 -7.25
CA MET A 51 -0.99 2.44 -7.24
C MET A 51 -0.65 3.88 -7.60
N LYS A 52 0.45 4.43 -7.07
CA LYS A 52 0.90 5.79 -7.43
C LYS A 52 1.40 5.91 -8.86
N ARG A 53 1.92 4.83 -9.44
CA ARG A 53 2.23 4.80 -10.88
C ARG A 53 0.97 4.89 -11.73
N LEU A 54 -0.04 4.07 -11.42
CA LEU A 54 -1.30 4.09 -12.14
C LEU A 54 -2.06 5.40 -11.94
N GLU A 55 -2.03 5.99 -10.74
CA GLU A 55 -2.56 7.33 -10.46
C GLU A 55 -1.99 8.38 -11.42
N GLY A 56 -0.66 8.37 -11.62
CA GLY A 56 0.01 9.30 -12.53
C GLY A 56 -0.43 9.11 -13.98
N GLU A 57 -0.58 7.88 -14.44
CA GLU A 57 -1.04 7.56 -15.80
C GLU A 57 -2.50 8.01 -16.02
N VAL A 58 -3.37 7.78 -15.04
CA VAL A 58 -4.80 8.16 -15.09
C VAL A 58 -4.95 9.68 -15.01
N THR A 59 -4.17 10.34 -14.14
CA THR A 59 -4.15 11.79 -13.99
C THR A 59 -3.68 12.48 -15.27
N ALA A 60 -2.59 12.01 -15.88
CA ALA A 60 -2.11 12.53 -17.15
C ALA A 60 -3.19 12.42 -18.23
N LEU A 61 -3.87 11.28 -18.31
CA LEU A 61 -4.96 11.08 -19.27
C LEU A 61 -6.16 12.00 -19.03
N MET A 62 -6.52 12.29 -17.78
CA MET A 62 -7.58 13.26 -17.48
C MET A 62 -7.18 14.68 -17.90
N VAL A 63 -5.93 15.07 -17.66
CA VAL A 63 -5.39 16.37 -18.09
C VAL A 63 -5.42 16.49 -19.61
N ASP A 64 -4.99 15.46 -20.34
CA ASP A 64 -5.03 15.42 -21.80
C ASP A 64 -6.47 15.52 -22.36
N LEU A 65 -7.46 15.00 -21.62
CA LEU A 65 -8.89 15.11 -21.93
C LEU A 65 -9.53 16.44 -21.48
N GLY A 66 -8.74 17.37 -20.91
CA GLY A 66 -9.18 18.72 -20.54
C GLY A 66 -9.65 18.90 -19.11
N GLU A 67 -9.29 18.00 -18.19
CA GLU A 67 -9.57 18.18 -16.76
C GLU A 67 -8.75 19.34 -16.16
N THR A 68 -9.40 20.11 -15.28
CA THR A 68 -8.82 21.31 -14.66
C THR A 68 -9.05 21.36 -13.15
N LYS A 69 -9.87 20.44 -12.61
CA LYS A 69 -10.18 20.38 -11.18
C LYS A 69 -9.07 19.68 -10.40
N PRO A 70 -8.95 19.97 -9.09
CA PRO A 70 -8.14 19.17 -8.19
C PRO A 70 -8.57 17.70 -8.25
N LEU A 71 -7.60 16.81 -8.40
CA LEU A 71 -7.82 15.37 -8.48
C LEU A 71 -7.68 14.74 -7.11
N LEU A 72 -8.49 13.69 -6.86
CA LEU A 72 -8.25 12.78 -5.74
C LEU A 72 -6.86 12.15 -5.88
N ILE A 73 -6.25 11.83 -4.74
CA ILE A 73 -4.95 11.16 -4.71
C ILE A 73 -5.05 9.92 -3.83
N VAL A 74 -4.32 8.89 -4.23
CA VAL A 74 -3.98 7.73 -3.42
C VAL A 74 -3.29 8.22 -2.15
N ASP A 75 -3.87 7.85 -1.03
CA ASP A 75 -3.44 8.25 0.31
C ASP A 75 -2.87 7.02 1.03
N PRO A 76 -1.74 7.16 1.76
CA PRO A 76 -1.21 6.11 2.61
C PRO A 76 -2.25 5.45 3.54
N TYR A 77 -3.31 6.15 3.98
CA TYR A 77 -4.35 5.56 4.85
C TYR A 77 -5.15 4.44 4.18
N GLN A 78 -5.08 4.31 2.85
CA GLN A 78 -5.70 3.20 2.13
C GLN A 78 -4.95 1.87 2.34
N PHE A 79 -3.74 1.92 2.88
CA PHE A 79 -2.88 0.76 3.15
C PHE A 79 -3.03 0.34 4.61
N LEU A 80 -3.85 -0.68 4.81
CA LEU A 80 -4.15 -1.29 6.09
C LEU A 80 -3.15 -2.42 6.36
N LYS A 81 -2.76 -2.56 7.63
CA LYS A 81 -1.74 -3.51 8.05
C LYS A 81 -2.10 -4.14 9.39
N ILE A 82 -1.78 -5.42 9.56
CA ILE A 82 -1.79 -6.13 10.83
C ILE A 82 -0.40 -6.72 11.04
N GLU A 83 0.18 -6.48 12.20
CA GLU A 83 1.50 -6.97 12.58
C GLU A 83 1.59 -7.11 14.10
N LEU A 84 2.01 -8.29 14.57
CA LEU A 84 2.08 -8.60 16.01
C LEU A 84 3.28 -7.93 16.68
N THR A 85 4.38 -7.78 15.96
CA THR A 85 5.63 -7.25 16.53
C THR A 85 5.62 -5.72 16.50
N PRO A 86 5.65 -5.02 17.65
CA PRO A 86 5.54 -3.55 17.67
C PRO A 86 6.65 -2.84 16.87
N TRP A 87 7.87 -3.39 16.89
CA TRP A 87 8.97 -2.86 16.10
C TRP A 87 8.71 -2.97 14.59
N ALA A 88 8.22 -4.12 14.12
CA ALA A 88 7.96 -4.33 12.70
C ALA A 88 6.81 -3.45 12.21
N ALA A 89 5.75 -3.30 13.02
CA ALA A 89 4.63 -2.40 12.75
C ALA A 89 5.09 -0.94 12.55
N ASN A 90 6.00 -0.45 13.41
CA ASN A 90 6.57 0.89 13.29
C ASN A 90 7.47 1.05 12.06
N VAL A 91 8.25 0.02 11.71
CA VAL A 91 9.07 0.04 10.49
C VAL A 91 8.16 0.09 9.25
N ALA A 92 7.12 -0.74 9.19
CA ALA A 92 6.16 -0.73 8.09
C ALA A 92 5.45 0.62 7.93
N GLU A 93 5.11 1.27 9.04
CA GLU A 93 4.59 2.66 9.04
C GLU A 93 5.53 3.64 8.36
N LEU A 94 6.79 3.66 8.81
CA LEU A 94 7.79 4.58 8.32
C LEU A 94 8.09 4.33 6.84
N VAL A 95 8.20 3.06 6.44
CA VAL A 95 8.42 2.67 5.05
C VAL A 95 7.30 3.20 4.15
N LEU A 96 6.04 3.07 4.56
CA LEU A 96 4.91 3.61 3.80
C LEU A 96 4.97 5.13 3.66
N TRP A 97 5.21 5.86 4.77
CA TRP A 97 5.32 7.32 4.75
C TRP A 97 6.48 7.82 3.90
N VAL A 98 7.67 7.25 4.08
CA VAL A 98 8.87 7.63 3.31
C VAL A 98 8.63 7.40 1.82
N SER A 99 8.03 6.27 1.46
CA SER A 99 7.77 5.91 0.07
C SER A 99 6.73 6.81 -0.57
N TYR A 100 5.66 7.13 0.15
CA TYR A 100 4.67 8.12 -0.27
C TYR A 100 5.31 9.48 -0.54
N LEU A 101 6.13 9.97 0.40
CA LEU A 101 6.78 11.27 0.28
C LEU A 101 7.78 11.31 -0.88
N GLN A 102 8.63 10.29 -1.01
CA GLN A 102 9.55 10.17 -2.14
C GLN A 102 8.79 10.21 -3.47
N ARG A 103 7.67 9.50 -3.56
CA ARG A 103 6.82 9.49 -4.76
C ARG A 103 6.15 10.83 -5.01
N HIS A 104 5.64 11.47 -3.96
CA HIS A 104 5.03 12.80 -4.01
C HIS A 104 6.01 13.82 -4.56
N PHE A 105 7.22 13.91 -4.00
CA PHE A 105 8.25 14.86 -4.47
C PHE A 105 8.78 14.53 -5.87
N ARG A 106 8.81 13.24 -6.26
CA ARG A 106 9.12 12.86 -7.66
C ARG A 106 8.06 13.36 -8.66
N THR A 107 6.80 13.43 -8.25
CA THR A 107 5.67 13.73 -9.14
C THR A 107 5.31 15.22 -9.12
N HIS A 108 5.39 15.87 -7.96
CA HIS A 108 4.92 17.24 -7.72
C HIS A 108 6.05 18.23 -7.41
N GLY A 109 7.32 17.83 -7.54
CA GLY A 109 8.46 18.71 -7.27
C GLY A 109 8.55 19.08 -5.79
N THR A 110 8.64 20.37 -5.45
CA THR A 110 8.76 20.85 -4.05
C THR A 110 7.43 21.21 -3.39
N VAL A 111 6.30 20.93 -4.05
CA VAL A 111 4.98 21.17 -3.46
C VAL A 111 4.82 20.29 -2.23
N LEU A 112 4.54 20.89 -1.07
CA LEU A 112 4.31 20.12 0.15
C LEU A 112 2.97 19.36 0.05
N PRO A 113 2.91 18.10 0.52
CA PRO A 113 1.65 17.39 0.65
C PRO A 113 0.75 18.11 1.68
N SER A 114 -0.57 17.90 1.58
CA SER A 114 -1.53 18.49 2.52
C SER A 114 -1.21 18.07 3.96
N GLU A 115 -1.19 19.03 4.88
CA GLU A 115 -0.89 18.77 6.30
C GLU A 115 -2.00 17.97 6.99
N PRO A 116 -1.67 17.14 8.00
CA PRO A 116 -0.36 16.79 8.54
C PRO A 116 0.37 15.72 7.73
N VAL A 117 1.68 15.90 7.61
CA VAL A 117 2.59 15.02 6.84
C VAL A 117 2.75 13.64 7.47
N LEU A 118 2.53 13.50 8.78
CA LEU A 118 2.52 12.24 9.51
C LEU A 118 1.31 12.26 10.43
N ARG A 119 0.40 11.30 10.30
CA ARG A 119 -0.50 10.94 11.40
C ARG A 119 -0.41 9.42 11.59
N ASP A 120 -0.60 9.01 12.84
CA ASP A 120 -0.64 7.60 13.19
C ASP A 120 -1.69 6.89 12.35
N PHE A 121 -1.28 5.82 11.67
CA PHE A 121 -2.24 4.86 11.16
C PHE A 121 -2.91 4.22 12.38
N LYS A 122 -4.16 4.58 12.68
CA LYS A 122 -5.04 3.76 13.52
C LYS A 122 -5.45 2.50 12.74
N ASN A 123 -4.47 1.73 12.29
CA ASN A 123 -4.66 0.44 11.66
C ASN A 123 -4.84 -0.60 12.76
N ILE A 124 -5.74 -1.54 12.50
CA ILE A 124 -6.30 -2.49 13.45
C ILE A 124 -5.17 -3.29 14.12
N THR A 125 -4.96 -3.05 15.41
CA THR A 125 -3.91 -3.67 16.22
C THR A 125 -4.20 -5.11 16.63
N ASP A 126 -5.38 -5.64 16.34
CA ASP A 126 -5.71 -7.02 16.64
C ASP A 126 -6.72 -7.55 15.63
N ALA A 127 -6.21 -8.27 14.62
CA ALA A 127 -6.91 -9.44 14.14
C ALA A 127 -6.24 -10.66 14.77
N VAL A 128 -6.31 -10.77 16.10
CA VAL A 128 -6.23 -12.10 16.70
C VAL A 128 -7.44 -12.85 16.16
N LEU A 129 -7.23 -13.57 15.06
CA LEU A 129 -7.95 -14.83 14.90
C LEU A 129 -7.66 -15.56 16.21
N GLU A 130 -8.69 -15.83 17.02
CA GLU A 130 -8.57 -16.74 18.15
C GLU A 130 -8.09 -18.08 17.56
N TRP A 131 -6.77 -18.23 17.55
CA TRP A 131 -6.10 -19.44 17.13
C TRP A 131 -5.97 -20.26 18.41
N GLU A 132 -6.81 -21.29 18.53
CA GLU A 132 -7.06 -22.01 19.79
C GLU A 132 -5.80 -22.59 20.45
N GLU A 133 -4.72 -22.85 19.70
CA GLU A 133 -3.49 -23.43 20.27
C GLU A 133 -2.21 -22.91 19.61
N HIS A 134 -1.37 -22.25 20.41
CA HIS A 134 0.06 -22.14 20.17
C HIS A 134 0.76 -23.39 20.74
N SER A 135 0.85 -24.46 19.96
CA SER A 135 1.72 -25.59 20.31
C SER A 135 3.17 -25.26 19.93
N PRO A 136 4.11 -25.18 20.88
CA PRO A 136 5.51 -25.00 20.55
C PRO A 136 5.98 -26.17 19.68
N ARG A 137 6.71 -25.88 18.59
CA ARG A 137 7.44 -26.92 17.86
C ARG A 137 8.38 -27.59 18.86
N LEU A 138 8.29 -28.92 18.98
CA LEU A 138 9.15 -29.71 19.83
C LEU A 138 10.28 -30.33 19.00
N ASP A 139 11.46 -30.49 19.59
CA ASP A 139 12.56 -31.26 19.01
C ASP A 139 12.32 -32.78 19.18
N GLU A 140 13.28 -33.59 18.72
CA GLU A 140 13.26 -35.06 18.83
C GLU A 140 13.16 -35.56 20.29
N HIS A 141 13.43 -34.69 21.26
CA HIS A 141 13.41 -34.96 22.70
C HIS A 141 12.17 -34.40 23.40
N GLY A 142 11.22 -33.83 22.66
CA GLY A 142 9.99 -33.26 23.21
C GLY A 142 10.20 -31.91 23.90
N ALA A 143 11.35 -31.26 23.70
CA ALA A 143 11.63 -29.93 24.24
C ALA A 143 11.24 -28.84 23.23
N PRO A 144 10.71 -27.68 23.66
CA PRO A 144 10.40 -26.57 22.77
C PRO A 144 11.64 -26.10 22.00
N VAL A 145 11.58 -26.12 20.67
CA VAL A 145 12.65 -25.63 19.81
C VAL A 145 12.75 -24.11 20.03
N LYS A 146 13.83 -23.66 20.67
CA LYS A 146 14.11 -22.23 20.79
C LYS A 146 14.67 -21.76 19.46
N PRO A 147 14.16 -20.65 18.88
CA PRO A 147 14.76 -20.10 17.68
C PRO A 147 16.20 -19.69 17.99
N GLU A 148 17.16 -20.38 17.39
CA GLU A 148 18.56 -19.97 17.44
C GLU A 148 18.70 -18.80 16.47
N ARG A 149 19.21 -17.68 17.00
CA ARG A 149 19.50 -16.50 16.19
C ARG A 149 20.89 -16.70 15.61
N ASP A 150 20.98 -16.75 14.28
CA ASP A 150 22.28 -16.75 13.61
C ASP A 150 23.02 -15.42 13.89
N LEU A 151 24.29 -15.33 13.48
CA LEU A 151 25.11 -14.11 13.64
C LEU A 151 24.48 -12.86 12.96
N ASN A 152 23.46 -13.05 12.12
CA ASN A 152 22.70 -12.01 11.44
C ASN A 152 21.28 -11.83 12.00
N ASN A 153 21.00 -12.39 13.18
CA ASN A 153 19.73 -12.31 13.90
C ASN A 153 18.51 -12.85 13.12
N ARG A 154 18.73 -13.76 12.17
CA ARG A 154 17.68 -14.54 11.51
C ARG A 154 17.31 -15.72 12.40
N ALA A 155 16.02 -15.91 12.63
CA ALA A 155 15.52 -17.09 13.31
C ALA A 155 15.59 -18.29 12.35
N ALA A 156 16.47 -19.25 12.65
CA ALA A 156 16.50 -20.54 12.00
C ALA A 156 16.01 -21.61 12.98
N PHE A 157 15.01 -22.39 12.57
CA PHE A 157 14.62 -23.59 13.31
C PHE A 157 15.48 -24.74 12.80
N ARG A 158 16.47 -25.16 13.59
CA ARG A 158 17.14 -26.44 13.37
C ARG A 158 16.48 -27.48 14.26
N ASP A 159 16.10 -28.59 13.65
CA ASP A 159 15.81 -29.81 14.37
C ASP A 159 17.15 -30.31 14.93
N ASN A 160 17.21 -30.49 16.24
CA ASN A 160 18.42 -30.82 16.99
C ASN A 160 18.65 -32.33 16.96
#